data_AF-A0A8J7NHV0-F1
#
_entry.id   AF-A0A8J7NHV0-F1
#
_cell.length_a   1.000
_cell.length_b   1.000
_cell.length_c   1.000
_cell.angle_alpha   90.00
_cell.angle_beta   90.00
_cell.angle_gamma   90.00
#
_symmetry.space_group_name_H-M   'P 1'
#
loop_
_entity.id
_entity.type
_entity.pdbx_description
1 polymer ?
#
loop_
_entity_poly.entity_id
_entity_poly.type
_entity_poly.pdbx_seq_one_letter_code
_entity_poly.pdbx_strand_id
1 'polypeptide(L)'
;MVAGAFPIAKLLYLGVRQMSKPVANRIKAGARRSEFFKNYICLPPANLYHWIEMRTKMRIMGFRGATIKPLNEEAAAELGAELLGEAIIFLVGGGCMVLEYARQSANTRRKEEELNHTLADLQTQVAELSLASETLDAQLREVNRLLLSLPSTPGK
;
A
#
# COMPACT_ATOMS: atom_id res chain seq x y z
N MET A 1 -7.43 -11.51 9.14
CA MET A 1 -5.98 -11.40 9.40
C MET A 1 -5.43 -10.18 8.66
N VAL A 2 -5.39 -9.01 9.31
CA VAL A 2 -4.75 -7.79 8.77
C VAL A 2 -3.34 -7.72 9.39
N ALA A 3 -2.45 -8.57 8.91
CA ALA A 3 -1.05 -8.64 9.38
C ALA A 3 -0.04 -8.25 8.28
N GLY A 4 -0.50 -7.61 7.19
CA GLY A 4 0.35 -7.17 6.08
C GLY A 4 0.67 -5.68 6.03
N ALA A 5 -0.19 -4.82 6.60
CA ALA A 5 -0.01 -3.36 6.51
C ALA A 5 1.00 -2.81 7.55
N PHE A 6 1.06 -3.41 8.74
CA PHE A 6 1.92 -2.98 9.83
C PHE A 6 3.42 -3.28 9.62
N PRO A 7 3.84 -4.42 9.02
CA PRO A 7 5.25 -4.72 8.77
C PRO A 7 5.86 -3.85 7.67
N ILE A 8 5.13 -3.61 6.57
CA ILE A 8 5.64 -2.85 5.42
C ILE A 8 5.83 -1.38 5.78
N ALA A 9 4.86 -0.76 6.47
CA ALA A 9 4.98 0.61 6.93
C ALA A 9 6.16 0.81 7.89
N LYS A 10 6.39 -0.16 8.79
CA LYS A 10 7.51 -0.11 9.74
C LYS A 10 8.86 -0.33 9.07
N LEU A 11 8.93 -1.22 8.06
CA LEU A 11 10.14 -1.43 7.26
C LEU A 11 10.46 -0.24 6.36
N LEU A 12 9.46 0.41 5.77
CA LEU A 12 9.65 1.65 5.01
C LEU A 12 10.15 2.77 5.92
N TYR A 13 9.54 2.95 7.10
CA TYR A 13 9.98 3.94 8.08
C TYR A 13 11.43 3.71 8.54
N LEU A 14 11.79 2.46 8.84
CA LEU A 14 13.16 2.10 9.23
C LEU A 14 14.13 2.26 8.05
N GLY A 15 13.75 1.83 6.85
CA GLY A 15 14.55 1.95 5.63
C GLY A 15 14.87 3.39 5.27
N VAL A 16 13.88 4.28 5.33
CA VAL A 16 14.07 5.73 5.19
C VAL A 16 15.09 6.20 6.22
N ARG A 17 14.86 5.93 7.52
CA ARG A 17 15.74 6.40 8.60
C ARG A 17 17.18 5.87 8.48
N GLN A 18 17.37 4.64 8.02
CA GLN A 18 18.70 4.04 7.83
C GLN A 18 19.42 4.61 6.61
N MET A 19 18.70 4.91 5.53
CA MET A 19 19.29 5.41 4.28
C MET A 19 19.48 6.92 4.27
N SER A 20 18.74 7.69 5.07
CA SER A 20 18.84 9.16 5.12
C SER A 20 20.26 9.62 5.45
N LYS A 21 20.91 9.00 6.44
CA LYS A 21 22.26 9.38 6.87
C LYS A 21 23.34 9.17 5.80
N PRO A 22 23.50 7.98 5.18
CA PRO A 22 24.53 7.78 4.15
C PRO A 22 24.28 8.61 2.89
N VAL A 23 23.02 8.83 2.50
CA VAL A 23 22.68 9.66 1.34
C VAL A 23 22.96 11.13 1.63
N ALA A 24 22.52 11.65 2.78
CA ALA A 24 22.82 13.02 3.21
C ALA A 24 24.34 13.27 3.26
N ASN A 25 25.12 12.32 3.79
CA ASN A 25 26.58 12.44 3.83
C ASN A 25 27.21 12.50 2.42
N ARG A 26 26.67 11.76 1.44
CA ARG A 26 27.12 11.86 0.04
C ARG A 26 26.73 13.18 -0.61
N ILE A 27 25.54 13.69 -0.32
CA ILE A 27 25.09 15.00 -0.83
C ILE A 27 25.92 16.13 -0.21
N LYS A 28 26.22 16.08 1.10
CA LYS A 28 27.15 17.02 1.77
C LYS A 28 28.53 17.01 1.11
N ALA A 29 29.07 15.83 0.80
CA ALA A 29 30.35 15.69 0.10
C ALA A 29 30.31 16.16 -1.37
N GLY A 30 29.12 16.19 -2.00
CA GLY A 30 28.89 16.76 -3.33
C GLY A 30 28.75 18.28 -3.28
N ALA A 31 28.02 18.81 -2.31
CA ALA A 31 27.83 20.24 -2.09
C ALA A 31 29.16 20.96 -1.76
N ARG A 32 30.08 20.31 -1.03
CA ARG A 32 31.44 20.83 -0.80
C ARG A 32 32.30 20.91 -2.07
N ARG A 33 31.94 20.16 -3.12
CA ARG A 33 32.69 20.12 -4.39
C ARG A 33 32.11 21.08 -5.43
N SER A 34 30.90 21.60 -5.24
CA SER A 34 30.22 22.45 -6.21
C SER A 34 29.43 23.56 -5.52
N GLU A 35 29.90 24.80 -5.69
CA GLU A 35 29.18 26.01 -5.24
C GLU A 35 27.82 26.18 -5.94
N PHE A 36 27.65 25.65 -7.15
CA PHE A 36 26.36 25.63 -7.84
C PHE A 36 25.35 24.77 -7.09
N PHE A 37 25.75 23.57 -6.66
CA PHE A 37 24.89 22.68 -5.88
C PHE A 37 24.56 23.29 -4.51
N LYS A 38 25.55 23.94 -3.88
CA LYS A 38 25.36 24.68 -2.62
C LYS A 38 24.30 25.78 -2.77
N ASN A 39 24.48 26.68 -3.72
CA ASN A 39 23.68 27.90 -3.88
C ASN A 39 22.30 27.67 -4.50
N TYR A 40 22.16 26.69 -5.40
CA TYR A 40 20.93 26.50 -6.15
C TYR A 40 20.04 25.37 -5.63
N ILE A 41 20.63 24.39 -4.92
CA ILE A 41 19.92 23.17 -4.53
C ILE A 41 19.82 23.04 -3.01
N CYS A 42 20.89 23.31 -2.25
CA CYS A 42 20.84 23.19 -0.79
C CYS A 42 20.36 24.47 -0.07
N LEU A 43 20.87 25.64 -0.47
CA LEU A 43 20.59 26.92 0.20
C LEU A 43 19.12 27.40 0.12
N PRO A 44 18.43 27.31 -1.04
CA PRO A 44 17.05 27.79 -1.15
C PRO A 44 16.06 27.04 -0.24
N PRO A 45 16.01 25.69 -0.22
CA PRO A 45 15.10 24.97 0.67
C PRO A 45 15.50 25.10 2.14
N ALA A 46 16.79 25.18 2.46
CA ALA A 46 17.25 25.38 3.84
C ALA A 46 16.85 26.75 4.40
N ASN A 47 17.02 27.81 3.63
CA ASN A 47 16.61 29.16 4.01
C ASN A 47 15.09 29.28 4.11
N LEU A 48 14.34 28.60 3.23
CA LEU A 48 12.88 28.53 3.30
C LEU A 48 12.41 27.80 4.56
N TYR A 49 12.99 26.63 4.87
CA TYR A 49 12.66 25.87 6.08
C TYR A 49 12.92 26.70 7.33
N HIS A 50 14.09 27.32 7.42
CA HIS A 50 14.47 28.17 8.54
C HIS A 50 13.54 29.39 8.67
N TRP A 51 13.16 30.00 7.54
CA TRP A 51 12.22 31.11 7.54
C TRP A 51 10.85 30.68 8.07
N ILE A 52 10.31 29.55 7.62
CA ILE A 52 9.02 29.00 8.08
C ILE A 52 9.09 28.65 9.57
N GLU A 53 10.13 27.94 10.00
CA GLU A 53 10.32 27.51 11.38
C GLU A 53 10.38 28.71 12.31
N MET A 54 11.23 29.69 11.97
CA MET A 54 11.44 30.86 12.82
C MET A 54 10.25 31.81 12.80
N ARG A 55 9.56 31.95 11.65
CA ARG A 55 8.28 32.67 11.54
C ARG A 55 7.21 32.04 12.44
N THR A 56 7.13 30.72 12.46
CA THR A 56 6.16 29.95 13.25
C THR A 56 6.47 30.07 14.74
N LYS A 57 7.72 29.87 15.14
CA LYS A 57 8.20 30.01 16.52
C LYS A 57 7.96 31.42 17.07
N MET A 58 8.24 32.44 16.28
CA MET A 58 8.00 33.84 16.66
C MET A 58 6.51 34.18 16.78
N ARG A 59 5.66 33.63 15.91
CA ARG A 59 4.20 33.80 15.99
C ARG A 59 3.63 33.14 17.25
N ILE A 60 4.12 31.95 17.61
CA ILE A 60 3.71 31.23 18.83
C ILE A 60 4.17 31.95 20.10
N MET A 61 5.40 32.49 20.10
CA MET A 61 5.96 33.24 21.25
C MET A 61 5.47 34.69 21.32
N GLY A 62 4.57 35.13 20.42
CA GLY A 62 3.97 36.47 20.46
C GLY A 62 4.87 37.63 20.00
N PHE A 63 6.12 37.36 19.61
CA PHE A 63 7.05 38.38 19.11
C PHE A 63 6.70 38.78 17.67
N ARG A 64 6.21 40.01 17.48
CA ARG A 64 5.94 40.59 16.16
C ARG A 64 7.13 41.45 15.74
N GLY A 65 7.88 41.01 14.73
CA GLY A 65 8.77 41.90 13.95
C GLY A 65 10.28 41.70 14.07
N ALA A 66 10.79 40.62 14.66
CA ALA A 66 12.24 40.38 14.59
C ALA A 66 12.64 39.87 13.19
N THR A 67 13.61 40.54 12.58
CA THR A 67 14.18 40.20 11.28
C THR A 67 14.91 38.86 11.41
N ILE A 68 14.41 37.84 10.70
CA ILE A 68 15.01 36.51 10.65
C ILE A 68 16.35 36.63 9.92
N LYS A 69 17.46 36.52 10.67
CA LYS A 69 18.80 36.51 10.08
C LYS A 69 18.96 35.24 9.23
N PRO A 70 19.43 35.33 7.97
CA PRO A 70 19.67 34.14 7.16
C PRO A 70 20.70 33.24 7.86
N LEU A 71 20.51 31.94 7.69
CA LEU A 71 21.37 30.93 8.29
C LEU A 71 22.80 31.07 7.72
N ASN A 72 23.82 30.76 8.52
CA ASN A 72 25.21 30.68 8.02
C ASN A 72 25.26 29.71 6.83
N GLU A 73 25.98 30.04 5.77
CA GLU A 73 25.97 29.27 4.51
C GLU A 73 26.31 27.80 4.73
N GLU A 74 27.22 27.50 5.65
CA GLU A 74 27.60 26.13 6.01
C GLU A 74 26.45 25.36 6.66
N ALA A 75 25.71 26.00 7.58
CA ALA A 75 24.57 25.39 8.26
C ALA A 75 23.38 25.19 7.29
N ALA A 76 23.17 26.12 6.35
CA ALA A 76 22.14 25.98 5.32
C ALA A 76 22.48 24.85 4.34
N ALA A 77 23.75 24.73 3.95
CA ALA A 77 24.21 23.63 3.11
C ALA A 77 24.03 22.27 3.81
N GLU A 78 24.27 22.22 5.12
CA GLU A 78 24.12 21.00 5.91
C GLU A 78 22.66 20.55 6.01
N LEU A 79 21.76 21.47 6.38
CA LEU A 79 20.32 21.22 6.50
C LEU A 79 19.70 20.88 5.13
N GLY A 80 20.07 21.61 4.08
CA GLY A 80 19.59 21.36 2.73
C GLY A 80 20.02 20.00 2.20
N ALA A 81 21.25 19.57 2.47
CA ALA A 81 21.74 18.25 2.06
C ALA A 81 21.03 17.09 2.78
N GLU A 82 20.70 17.25 4.07
CA GLU A 82 19.88 16.28 4.81
C GLU A 82 18.48 16.18 4.21
N LEU A 83 17.81 17.32 4.03
CA LEU A 83 16.44 17.36 3.52
C LEU A 83 16.33 16.82 2.09
N LEU A 84 17.30 17.10 1.22
CA LEU A 84 17.38 16.52 -0.11
C LEU A 84 17.62 15.01 -0.08
N GLY A 85 18.49 14.54 0.82
CA GLY A 85 18.74 13.11 0.97
C GLY A 85 17.50 12.34 1.37
N GLU A 86 16.75 12.88 2.34
CA GLU A 86 15.46 12.33 2.75
C GLU A 86 14.44 12.35 1.60
N ALA A 87 14.30 13.49 0.91
CA ALA A 87 13.36 13.64 -0.19
C ALA A 87 13.62 12.64 -1.33
N ILE A 88 14.89 12.43 -1.72
CA ILE A 88 15.24 11.47 -2.77
C ILE A 88 14.86 10.04 -2.37
N ILE A 89 15.17 9.63 -1.14
CA ILE A 89 14.83 8.28 -0.65
C ILE A 89 13.32 8.11 -0.58
N PHE A 90 12.59 9.12 -0.10
CA PHE A 90 11.12 9.10 -0.06
C PHE A 90 10.50 9.02 -1.45
N LEU A 91 11.01 9.78 -2.42
CA LEU A 91 10.50 9.76 -3.79
C LEU A 91 10.77 8.44 -4.48
N VAL A 92 11.99 7.90 -4.35
CA VAL A 92 12.34 6.61 -4.96
C VAL A 92 11.59 5.47 -4.27
N GLY A 93 11.61 5.41 -2.94
CA GLY A 93 10.92 4.36 -2.18
C GLY A 93 9.40 4.43 -2.33
N GLY A 94 8.82 5.62 -2.19
CA GLY A 94 7.39 5.86 -2.38
C GLY A 94 6.94 5.63 -3.82
N GLY A 95 7.74 6.07 -4.80
CA GLY A 95 7.50 5.81 -6.22
C GLY A 95 7.49 4.31 -6.54
N CYS A 96 8.50 3.57 -6.09
CA CYS A 96 8.54 2.12 -6.23
C CYS A 96 7.33 1.44 -5.58
N MET A 97 6.96 1.84 -4.36
CA MET A 97 5.80 1.27 -3.66
C MET A 97 4.49 1.52 -4.41
N VAL A 98 4.27 2.73 -4.93
CA VAL A 98 3.07 3.06 -5.71
C VAL A 98 3.03 2.25 -7.01
N LEU A 99 4.17 2.12 -7.70
CA LEU A 99 4.27 1.31 -8.92
C LEU A 99 4.01 -0.17 -8.65
N GLU A 100 4.57 -0.73 -7.59
CA GLU A 100 4.32 -2.11 -7.17
C GLU A 100 2.86 -2.32 -6.78
N TYR A 101 2.28 -1.40 -6.01
CA TYR A 101 0.87 -1.46 -5.62
C TYR A 101 -0.05 -1.42 -6.85
N ALA A 102 0.20 -0.52 -7.81
CA ALA A 102 -0.56 -0.44 -9.04
C ALA A 102 -0.44 -1.74 -9.87
N ARG A 103 0.78 -2.29 -9.98
CA ARG A 103 1.02 -3.55 -10.69
C ARG A 103 0.35 -4.74 -10.00
N GLN A 104 0.40 -4.78 -8.67
CA GLN A 104 -0.19 -5.84 -7.87
C GLN A 104 -1.72 -5.77 -7.90
N SER A 105 -2.31 -4.57 -7.79
CA SER A 105 -3.76 -4.37 -7.86
C SER A 105 -4.35 -4.88 -9.17
N ALA A 106 -3.69 -4.63 -10.31
CA ALA A 106 -4.11 -5.16 -11.60
C ALA A 106 -4.12 -6.70 -11.65
N ASN A 107 -3.16 -7.35 -10.98
CA ASN A 107 -3.07 -8.80 -10.95
C ASN A 107 -4.07 -9.43 -9.96
N THR A 108 -4.32 -8.78 -8.83
CA THR A 108 -5.34 -9.22 -7.85
C THR A 108 -6.73 -9.20 -8.47
N ARG A 109 -7.06 -8.16 -9.26
CA ARG A 109 -8.38 -8.04 -9.90
C ARG A 109 -8.68 -9.19 -10.87
N ARG A 110 -7.68 -9.62 -11.65
CA ARG A 110 -7.80 -10.79 -12.53
C ARG A 110 -8.05 -12.08 -11.74
N LYS A 111 -7.35 -12.27 -10.62
CA LYS A 111 -7.56 -13.43 -9.74
C LYS A 111 -8.95 -13.43 -9.11
N GLU A 112 -9.48 -12.26 -8.73
CA GLU A 112 -10.84 -12.14 -8.22
C GLU A 112 -11.88 -12.48 -9.29
N GLU A 113 -11.67 -12.05 -10.54
CA GLU A 113 -12.52 -12.42 -11.67
C GLU A 113 -12.51 -13.94 -11.91
N GLU A 114 -11.34 -14.57 -11.94
CA GLU A 114 -11.20 -16.04 -12.05
C GLU A 114 -11.88 -16.77 -10.87
N LEU A 115 -11.71 -16.28 -9.65
CA LEU A 115 -12.33 -16.86 -8.46
C LEU A 115 -13.86 -16.75 -8.52
N ASN A 116 -14.39 -15.61 -8.96
CA ASN A 116 -15.84 -15.42 -9.11
C ASN A 116 -16.41 -16.35 -10.19
N HIS A 117 -15.69 -16.57 -11.30
CA HIS A 117 -16.10 -17.53 -12.32
C HIS A 117 -16.16 -18.96 -11.77
N THR A 118 -15.14 -19.38 -11.02
CA THR A 118 -15.14 -20.72 -10.40
C THR A 118 -16.25 -20.90 -9.36
N LEU A 119 -16.55 -19.86 -8.56
CA LEU A 119 -17.67 -19.90 -7.63
C LEU A 119 -19.02 -20.01 -8.33
N ALA A 120 -19.21 -19.24 -9.42
CA ALA A 120 -20.43 -19.31 -10.21
C ALA A 120 -20.62 -20.71 -10.82
N ASP A 121 -19.56 -21.29 -11.39
CA ASP A 121 -19.60 -22.63 -11.98
C ASP A 121 -19.90 -23.71 -10.94
N LEU A 122 -19.28 -23.64 -9.76
CA LEU A 122 -19.57 -24.54 -8.64
C LEU A 122 -21.01 -24.42 -8.16
N GLN A 123 -21.56 -23.20 -8.10
CA GLN A 123 -22.98 -23.00 -7.74
C GLN A 123 -23.91 -23.65 -8.76
N THR A 124 -23.61 -23.54 -10.06
CA THR A 124 -24.36 -24.21 -11.12
C THR A 124 -24.29 -25.73 -10.98
N GLN A 125 -23.10 -26.29 -10.79
CA GLN A 125 -22.93 -27.74 -10.59
C GLN A 125 -23.71 -28.23 -9.35
N VAL A 126 -23.68 -27.50 -8.23
CA VAL A 126 -24.45 -27.85 -7.03
C VAL A 126 -25.96 -27.82 -7.30
N ALA A 127 -26.46 -26.84 -8.05
CA ALA A 127 -27.88 -26.76 -8.41
C ALA A 127 -28.31 -27.92 -9.33
N GLU A 128 -27.48 -28.28 -10.30
CA GLU A 128 -27.73 -29.45 -11.16
C GLU A 128 -27.74 -30.75 -10.36
N LEU A 129 -26.79 -30.94 -9.44
CA LEU A 129 -26.79 -32.09 -8.54
C LEU A 129 -28.02 -32.13 -7.63
N SER A 130 -28.52 -30.98 -7.14
CA SER A 130 -29.71 -30.96 -6.30
C SER A 130 -30.95 -31.36 -7.09
N LEU A 131 -31.09 -30.86 -8.33
CA LEU A 131 -32.16 -31.27 -9.24
C LEU A 131 -32.10 -32.77 -9.54
N ALA A 132 -30.91 -33.30 -9.84
CA ALA A 132 -30.73 -34.73 -10.04
C ALA A 132 -31.15 -35.54 -8.81
N SER A 133 -30.80 -35.09 -7.61
CA SER A 133 -31.21 -35.72 -6.35
C SER A 133 -32.74 -35.69 -6.16
N GLU A 134 -33.40 -34.57 -6.45
CA GLU A 134 -34.86 -34.46 -6.37
C GLU A 134 -35.56 -35.38 -7.38
N THR A 135 -35.04 -35.47 -8.60
CA THR A 135 -35.61 -36.38 -9.63
C THR A 135 -35.48 -37.84 -9.22
N LEU A 136 -34.35 -38.24 -8.65
CA LEU A 136 -34.14 -39.60 -8.18
C LEU A 136 -35.07 -39.93 -7.01
N ASP A 137 -35.28 -38.99 -6.09
CA ASP A 137 -36.21 -39.17 -4.96
C ASP A 137 -37.67 -39.29 -5.45
N ALA A 138 -38.07 -38.51 -6.45
CA ALA A 138 -39.39 -38.64 -7.08
C ALA A 138 -39.59 -40.02 -7.74
N GLN A 139 -38.58 -40.52 -8.47
CA GLN A 139 -38.62 -41.86 -9.07
C GLN A 139 -38.70 -42.96 -8.01
N LEU A 140 -37.95 -42.84 -6.91
CA LEU A 140 -38.01 -43.77 -5.78
C LEU A 140 -39.41 -43.85 -5.15
N ARG A 141 -40.06 -42.70 -4.95
CA ARG A 141 -41.43 -42.64 -4.44
C ARG A 141 -42.42 -43.31 -5.40
N GLU A 142 -42.26 -43.11 -6.70
CA GLU A 142 -43.10 -43.74 -7.72
C GLU A 142 -42.94 -45.28 -7.73
N VAL A 143 -41.70 -45.77 -7.71
CA VAL A 143 -41.41 -47.22 -7.63
C VAL A 143 -41.99 -47.82 -6.35
N ASN A 144 -41.84 -47.14 -5.21
CA ASN A 144 -42.42 -47.61 -3.94
C ASN A 144 -43.95 -47.69 -4.03
N ARG A 145 -44.60 -46.70 -4.65
CA ARG A 145 -46.05 -46.69 -4.89
C ARG A 145 -46.49 -47.84 -5.80
N LEU A 146 -45.73 -48.15 -6.85
CA LEU A 146 -45.98 -49.29 -7.73
C LEU A 146 -45.85 -50.62 -6.98
N LEU A 147 -44.79 -50.78 -6.16
CA LEU A 147 -44.60 -51.96 -5.33
C LEU A 147 -45.75 -52.18 -4.34
N LEU A 148 -46.25 -51.11 -3.70
CA LEU A 148 -47.40 -51.18 -2.79
C LEU A 148 -48.72 -51.49 -3.51
N SER A 149 -48.83 -51.14 -4.79
CA SER A 149 -50.02 -51.41 -5.61
C SER A 149 -50.07 -52.83 -6.20
N LEU A 150 -48.97 -53.59 -6.11
CA LEU A 150 -48.96 -54.98 -6.54
C LEU A 150 -49.87 -55.80 -5.60
N PRO A 151 -50.82 -56.57 -6.14
CA PRO A 151 -51.67 -57.41 -5.32
C PRO A 151 -50.80 -58.46 -4.62
N SER A 152 -50.91 -58.58 -3.30
CA SER A 152 -50.28 -59.66 -2.56
C SER A 152 -50.83 -60.98 -3.09
N THR A 153 -50.05 -61.68 -3.92
CA THR A 153 -50.37 -63.05 -4.30
C THR A 153 -50.53 -63.86 -3.01
N PRO A 154 -51.72 -64.43 -2.73
CA PRO A 154 -51.88 -65.27 -1.56
C PRO A 154 -50.96 -66.48 -1.76
N GLY A 155 -49.98 -66.61 -0.86
CA GLY A 155 -49.09 -67.75 -0.81
C GLY A 155 -49.89 -69.04 -0.62
N LYS A 156 -49.58 -70.04 -1.44
CA LYS A 156 -49.97 -71.44 -1.21
C LYS A 156 -49.08 -72.05 -0.14
#